data_AF-A0A350UTP2-F1
#
_entry.id   AF-A0A350UTP2-F1
#
_cell.length_a   1.000
_cell.length_b   1.000
_cell.length_c   1.000
_cell.angle_alpha   90.00
_cell.angle_beta   90.00
_cell.angle_gamma   90.00
#
_symmetry.space_group_name_H-M   'P 1'
#
loop_
_entity.id
_entity.type
_entity.pdbx_description
1 polymer ?
#
loop_
_entity_poly.entity_id
_entity_poly.type
_entity_poly.pdbx_seq_one_letter_code
_entity_poly.pdbx_strand_id
1 'polypeptide(L)' 'MSLVKCRKCEQEYDDEKIICPHCDTPTNPNIPNYPRFKGPGIIMFFWIFFVILIIVMTVSFFTQ' A
#
# COMPACT_ATOMS: atom_id res chain seq x y z
N MET A 1 10.13 -10.27 -18.38
CA MET A 1 8.65 -10.18 -18.26
C MET A 1 8.14 -11.60 -18.31
N SER A 2 7.56 -12.10 -17.21
CA SER A 2 6.87 -13.40 -17.20
C SER A 2 5.44 -13.19 -17.69
N LEU A 3 5.03 -13.96 -18.69
CA LEU A 3 3.64 -13.97 -19.16
C LEU A 3 2.89 -15.07 -18.41
N VAL A 4 1.71 -14.72 -17.89
CA VAL A 4 0.79 -15.67 -17.24
C VAL A 4 -0.44 -15.86 -18.10
N LYS A 5 -0.93 -17.10 -18.16
CA LYS A 5 -2.14 -17.46 -18.89
C LYS A 5 -3.37 -17.29 -17.98
N CYS A 6 -4.34 -16.49 -18.41
CA CYS A 6 -5.60 -16.34 -17.68
C CYS A 6 -6.37 -17.66 -17.65
N ARG A 7 -6.82 -18.11 -16.46
CA ARG A 7 -7.61 -19.34 -16.34
C ARG A 7 -9.01 -19.26 -16.96
N LYS A 8 -9.53 -18.06 -17.22
CA LYS A 8 -10.90 -17.86 -17.72
C LYS A 8 -10.97 -17.58 -19.22
N CYS A 9 -10.14 -16.66 -19.71
CA CYS A 9 -10.13 -16.31 -21.14
C CYS A 9 -8.99 -16.95 -21.92
N GLU A 10 -8.12 -17.71 -21.25
CA GLU A 10 -6.97 -18.40 -21.85
C GLU A 10 -5.96 -17.50 -22.58
N GLN A 11 -6.09 -16.18 -22.44
CA GLN A 11 -5.16 -15.22 -23.02
C GLN A 11 -3.96 -15.00 -22.10
N GLU A 12 -2.81 -14.77 -22.72
CA GLU A 12 -1.56 -14.47 -22.04
C GLU A 12 -1.45 -12.97 -21.78
N TYR A 13 -1.01 -12.62 -20.58
CA TYR A 13 -0.80 -11.23 -20.19
C TYR A 13 0.35 -11.13 -19.18
N ASP A 14 0.80 -9.90 -18.95
CA ASP A 14 1.90 -9.60 -18.03
C ASP A 14 1.53 -9.93 -16.57
N ASP A 15 2.36 -10.72 -15.90
CA ASP A 15 2.21 -11.14 -14.49
C ASP A 15 2.25 -9.96 -13.51
N GLU A 16 2.76 -8.80 -13.92
CA GLU A 16 2.67 -7.58 -13.11
C GLU A 16 1.21 -7.14 -12.85
N LYS A 17 0.25 -7.62 -13.63
CA LYS A 17 -1.16 -7.28 -13.49
C LYS A 17 -1.91 -8.26 -12.58
N ILE A 18 -2.49 -7.70 -11.53
CA ILE A 18 -3.34 -8.43 -10.56
C ILE A 18 -4.69 -8.85 -11.20
N ILE A 19 -5.09 -8.19 -12.28
CA ILE A 19 -6.36 -8.37 -12.99
C ILE A 19 -6.05 -8.62 -14.47
N CYS A 20 -6.68 -9.65 -15.04
CA CYS A 20 -6.58 -9.93 -16.47
C CYS A 20 -7.20 -8.79 -17.29
N PRO A 21 -6.46 -8.16 -18.21
CA PRO A 21 -6.94 -7.01 -18.98
C PRO A 21 -8.01 -7.36 -20.03
N HIS A 22 -8.25 -8.64 -20.26
CA HIS A 22 -9.15 -9.13 -21.32
C HIS A 22 -10.53 -9.53 -20.81
N CYS A 23 -10.64 -9.90 -19.53
CA CYS A 23 -11.88 -10.43 -18.97
C CYS A 23 -12.14 -9.98 -17.52
N ASP A 24 -11.36 -9.02 -17.03
CA ASP A 24 -11.44 -8.40 -15.71
C ASP A 24 -11.45 -9.38 -14.52
N THR A 25 -10.98 -10.61 -14.72
CA THR A 25 -10.88 -11.58 -13.64
C THR A 25 -9.55 -11.47 -12.91
N PRO A 26 -9.54 -11.61 -11.57
CA PRO A 26 -8.31 -11.64 -10.81
C PRO A 26 -7.46 -12.85 -11.20
N THR A 27 -6.15 -12.64 -11.35
CA THR A 27 -5.16 -13.67 -11.70
C THR A 27 -5.18 -14.83 -10.69
N ASN A 28 -5.43 -14.52 -9.42
CA ASN A 28 -5.58 -15.52 -8.36
C ASN A 28 -6.89 -15.23 -7.59
N PRO A 29 -7.90 -16.11 -7.69
CA PRO A 29 -9.18 -15.93 -7.01
C PRO A 29 -9.08 -16.08 -5.48
N ASN A 30 -7.97 -16.62 -4.96
CA ASN A 30 -7.73 -16.78 -3.53
C ASN A 30 -7.02 -15.59 -2.89
N ILE A 31 -6.74 -14.50 -3.62
CA ILE A 31 -6.18 -13.29 -3.00
C ILE A 31 -7.34 -12.56 -2.32
N PRO A 32 -7.40 -12.52 -0.97
CA PRO A 32 -8.38 -11.68 -0.31
C PRO A 32 -8.14 -10.23 -0.73
N ASN A 33 -9.22 -9.51 -1.04
CA ASN A 33 -9.16 -8.09 -1.35
C ASN A 33 -8.78 -7.32 -0.09
N TYR A 34 -7.48 -7.22 0.19
CA TYR A 34 -6.98 -6.47 1.33
C TYR A 34 -7.22 -4.98 1.06
N PRO A 35 -7.93 -4.27 1.95
CA PRO A 35 -8.11 -2.84 1.80
C PRO A 35 -6.73 -2.20 1.74
N ARG A 36 -6.36 -1.65 0.58
CA ARG A 36 -5.17 -0.80 0.49
C ARG A 36 -5.40 0.37 1.43
N PHE A 37 -4.74 0.34 2.58
CA PHE A 37 -4.71 1.47 3.50
C PHE A 37 -4.29 2.70 2.68
N LYS A 38 -5.25 3.60 2.49
CA LYS A 38 -5.18 4.67 1.51
C LYS A 38 -4.32 5.80 2.10
N GLY A 39 -3.01 5.64 2.00
CA GLY A 39 -2.09 6.76 1.87
C GLY A 39 -1.08 6.97 2.99
N PRO A 40 0.06 7.61 2.66
CA PRO A 40 1.16 7.93 3.58
C PRO A 40 0.79 9.00 4.64
N GLY A 41 -0.40 9.58 4.56
CA GLY A 41 -0.81 10.72 5.40
C GLY A 41 -0.91 10.39 6.90
N ILE A 42 -1.33 9.18 7.27
CA ILE A 42 -1.43 8.77 8.68
C ILE A 42 -0.03 8.72 9.30
N ILE A 43 0.94 8.15 8.59
CA ILE A 43 2.34 8.06 9.05
C ILE A 43 2.95 9.47 9.16
N MET A 44 2.66 10.36 8.20
CA MET A 44 3.13 11.75 8.23
C MET A 44 2.58 12.53 9.44
N PHE A 45 1.31 12.33 9.79
CA PHE A 45 0.68 12.95 10.95
C PHE A 45 1.38 12.56 12.26
N PHE A 46 1.61 11.25 12.47
CA PHE A 46 2.31 10.76 13.66
C PHE A 46 3.74 11.30 13.75
N TRP A 47 4.44 11.43 12.62
CA TRP A 47 5.78 12.01 12.56
C TRP A 47 5.82 13.48 12.99
N ILE A 48 4.90 14.31 12.49
CA ILE A 48 4.84 15.73 12.86
C ILE A 48 4.55 15.88 14.36
N PHE A 49 3.57 15.12 14.87
CA PHE A 49 3.24 15.13 16.29
C PHE A 49 4.42 14.72 17.18
N PHE A 50 5.17 13.70 16.77
CA PHE A 50 6.36 13.23 17.49
C PHE A 50 7.46 14.29 17.56
N VAL A 51 7.74 15.01 16.46
CA VAL A 51 8.74 16.08 16.44
C VAL A 51 8.36 17.23 17.37
N ILE A 52 7.07 17.62 17.38
CA ILE A 52 6.57 18.66 18.28
C ILE A 52 6.76 18.25 19.74
N LEU A 53 6.45 17.00 20.09
CA LEU A 53 6.64 16.48 21.45
C LEU A 53 8.10 16.56 21.90
N ILE A 54 9.06 16.20 21.04
CA ILE A 54 10.50 16.30 21.36
C ILE A 54 10.91 17.75 21.62
N ILE A 55 10.44 18.69 20.79
CA ILE A 55 10.74 20.12 20.97
C ILE A 55 10.19 20.62 22.30
N VAL A 56 8.94 20.31 22.63
CA VAL A 56 8.34 20.71 23.91
C VAL A 56 9.10 20.11 25.09
N MET A 57 9.46 18.83 25.02
CA MET A 57 10.19 18.16 26.10
C MET A 57 11.59 18.76 26.32
N THR A 58 12.30 19.06 25.24
CA THR A 58 13.64 19.69 25.33
C THR A 58 13.56 21.11 25.87
N VAL A 59 12.61 21.93 25.42
CA VAL A 59 12.40 23.27 25.97
C VAL A 59 12.08 23.20 27.47
N SER A 60 11.15 22.33 27.87
CA SER A 60 10.80 22.12 29.29
C SER A 60 12.02 21.74 30.13
N PHE A 61 12.91 20.90 29.60
CA PHE A 61 14.14 20.49 30.28
C PHE A 61 15.13 21.66 30.48
N PHE A 62 15.24 22.58 29.53
CA PHE A 62 16.12 23.76 29.67
C PHE A 62 15.50 24.90 30.49
N THR A 63 14.18 24.90 30.68
CA THR A 63 13.46 25.87 31.52
C THR A 63 13.32 25.44 32.99
N GLN A 64 13.70 24.21 33.34
CA GLN A 64 13.90 23.76 34.72
C GLN A 64 15.30 24.13 35.21
#